data_AF-A0A1Y3EA38-F1
#
_entry.id   AF-A0A1Y3EA38-F1
#
_cell.length_a   1.000
_cell.length_b   1.000
_cell.length_c   1.000
_cell.angle_alpha   90.00
_cell.angle_beta   90.00
_cell.angle_gamma   90.00
#
_symmetry.space_group_name_H-M   'P 1'
#
loop_
_entity.id
_entity.type
_entity.pdbx_description
1 polymer ?
#
loop_
_entity_poly.entity_id
_entity_poly.type
_entity_poly.pdbx_seq_one_letter_code
_entity_poly.pdbx_strand_id
1 'polypeptide(L)'
;MGESNNNREDFVNFRHLVWLTLDKLAANSPAPSGQVERIVDSALSWFNVEYQFNDMNTIWFDSRVAVPCDSGGDVSVKLQAKTALAVLNVLGKLSKNHRRLFVRLESLYTRLLRQTRREVQAAALNCVLGLDGELEIYRPYLSCLLTGDNFCDKLIKLACRFDQLAVEESKRRRRLATVLLNLVYGLLRSRGSGSTLDLRRHLSQLFAFL
;
A
#
# COMPACT_ATOMS: atom_id res chain seq x y z
N MET A 1 -31.91 -31.80 1.67
CA MET A 1 -30.56 -31.42 2.11
C MET A 1 -30.18 -30.18 1.33
N GLY A 2 -30.29 -29.00 1.96
CA GLY A 2 -30.00 -27.73 1.30
C GLY A 2 -28.52 -27.42 1.44
N GLU A 3 -27.81 -27.33 0.32
CA GLU A 3 -26.46 -26.80 0.27
C GLU A 3 -26.53 -25.32 0.67
N SER A 4 -26.11 -25.00 1.90
CA SER A 4 -25.88 -23.62 2.30
C SER A 4 -24.66 -23.13 1.55
N ASN A 5 -24.87 -22.42 0.43
CA ASN A 5 -23.84 -21.62 -0.21
C ASN A 5 -23.38 -20.56 0.80
N ASN A 6 -22.32 -20.89 1.54
CA ASN A 6 -21.79 -20.13 2.67
C ASN A 6 -20.92 -18.95 2.18
N ASN A 7 -21.32 -18.30 1.07
CA ASN A 7 -20.74 -17.05 0.62
C ASN A 7 -21.33 -15.92 1.47
N ARG A 8 -20.81 -15.77 2.69
CA ARG A 8 -21.25 -14.77 3.66
C ARG A 8 -20.73 -13.37 3.29
N GLU A 9 -21.23 -12.79 2.20
CA GLU A 9 -20.99 -11.39 1.85
C GLU A 9 -21.36 -10.44 3.01
N ASP A 10 -22.35 -10.82 3.82
CA ASP A 10 -22.78 -10.12 5.04
C ASP A 10 -21.63 -9.87 6.03
N PHE A 11 -20.72 -10.82 6.18
CA PHE A 11 -19.58 -10.67 7.11
C PHE A 11 -18.50 -9.72 6.56
N VAL A 12 -18.31 -9.68 5.25
CA VAL A 12 -17.37 -8.73 4.60
C VAL A 12 -17.93 -7.31 4.73
N ASN A 13 -19.24 -7.14 4.51
CA ASN A 13 -19.94 -5.88 4.71
C ASN A 13 -19.86 -5.41 6.17
N PHE A 14 -20.13 -6.29 7.14
CA PHE A 14 -20.05 -5.96 8.56
C PHE A 14 -18.64 -5.49 8.96
N ARG A 15 -17.59 -6.22 8.55
CA ARG A 15 -16.20 -5.84 8.84
C ARG A 15 -15.84 -4.47 8.25
N HIS A 16 -16.26 -4.21 7.02
CA HIS A 16 -16.07 -2.90 6.39
C HIS A 16 -16.68 -1.77 7.23
N LEU A 17 -17.92 -1.94 7.70
CA LEU A 17 -18.62 -0.98 8.54
C LEU A 17 -17.95 -0.77 9.90
N VAL A 18 -17.41 -1.83 10.51
CA VAL A 18 -16.64 -1.73 11.76
C VAL A 18 -15.41 -0.83 11.56
N TRP A 19 -14.65 -1.04 10.48
CA TRP A 19 -13.47 -0.22 10.19
C TRP A 19 -13.81 1.24 9.87
N LEU A 20 -14.93 1.51 9.17
CA LEU A 20 -15.41 2.88 8.96
C LEU A 20 -15.79 3.57 10.27
N THR A 21 -16.42 2.83 11.19
CA THR A 21 -16.75 3.35 12.52
C THR A 21 -15.49 3.67 13.31
N LEU A 22 -14.52 2.75 13.31
CA LEU A 22 -13.23 2.95 13.96
C LEU A 22 -12.47 4.14 13.38
N ASP A 23 -12.57 4.40 12.06
CA ASP A 23 -11.92 5.55 11.43
C ASP A 23 -12.41 6.89 11.96
N LYS A 24 -13.71 6.99 12.29
CA LYS A 24 -14.30 8.16 12.94
C LYS A 24 -13.85 8.33 14.39
N LEU A 25 -13.64 7.21 15.10
CA LEU A 25 -13.26 7.22 16.52
C LEU A 25 -11.74 7.41 16.73
N ALA A 26 -10.92 6.92 15.80
CA ALA A 26 -9.45 6.94 15.90
C ALA A 26 -8.87 8.35 16.02
N ALA A 27 -9.56 9.37 15.51
CA ALA A 27 -9.15 10.77 15.62
C ALA A 27 -9.15 11.30 17.08
N ASN A 28 -9.94 10.69 17.96
CA ASN A 28 -10.15 11.16 19.34
C ASN A 28 -9.44 10.27 20.39
N SER A 29 -8.62 9.30 19.97
CA SER A 29 -7.98 8.35 20.88
C SER A 29 -6.80 8.99 21.62
N PRO A 30 -6.85 9.19 22.96
CA PRO A 30 -5.89 10.05 23.65
C PRO A 30 -4.60 9.36 24.15
N ALA A 31 -4.48 8.02 24.10
CA ALA A 31 -3.29 7.31 24.56
C ALA A 31 -3.22 5.86 24.03
N PRO A 32 -2.03 5.22 23.98
CA PRO A 32 -1.93 3.81 23.63
C PRO A 32 -2.50 3.00 24.79
N SER A 33 -3.73 2.51 24.62
CA SER A 33 -4.36 1.56 25.52
C SER A 33 -4.24 0.15 24.97
N GLY A 34 -4.45 -0.87 25.80
CA GLY A 34 -4.57 -2.26 25.32
C GLY A 34 -5.71 -2.47 24.30
N GLN A 35 -6.58 -1.47 24.08
CA GLN A 35 -7.56 -1.49 22.99
C GLN A 35 -6.93 -1.09 21.64
N VAL A 36 -6.05 -0.08 21.63
CA VAL A 36 -5.32 0.33 20.42
C VAL A 36 -4.45 -0.81 19.91
N GLU A 37 -3.75 -1.52 20.81
CA GLU A 37 -2.94 -2.69 20.44
C GLU A 37 -3.79 -3.80 19.83
N ARG A 38 -4.96 -4.09 20.41
CA ARG A 38 -5.90 -5.09 19.86
C ARG A 38 -6.45 -4.71 18.49
N ILE A 39 -6.71 -3.43 18.25
CA ILE A 39 -7.12 -2.92 16.92
C ILE A 39 -5.99 -3.15 15.91
N VAL A 40 -4.74 -2.83 16.29
CA VAL A 40 -3.56 -3.05 15.43
C VAL A 40 -3.34 -4.53 15.16
N ASP A 41 -3.46 -5.41 16.16
CA ASP A 41 -3.33 -6.86 15.99
C ASP A 41 -4.41 -7.41 15.07
N SER A 42 -5.64 -6.92 15.20
CA SER A 42 -6.75 -7.29 14.33
C SER A 42 -6.50 -6.85 12.89
N ALA A 43 -5.97 -5.64 12.68
CA ALA A 43 -5.59 -5.15 11.35
C ALA A 43 -4.45 -5.98 10.74
N LEU A 44 -3.41 -6.28 11.52
CA LEU A 44 -2.28 -7.09 11.07
C LEU A 44 -2.73 -8.51 10.71
N SER A 45 -3.58 -9.13 11.55
CA SER A 45 -4.18 -10.43 11.27
C SER A 45 -4.99 -10.38 9.98
N TRP A 46 -5.81 -9.35 9.77
CA TRP A 46 -6.56 -9.17 8.53
C TRP A 46 -5.66 -9.09 7.29
N PHE A 47 -4.62 -8.25 7.33
CA PHE A 47 -3.66 -8.15 6.23
C PHE A 47 -2.78 -9.38 6.05
N ASN A 48 -2.59 -10.21 7.08
CA ASN A 48 -1.78 -11.42 7.00
C ASN A 48 -2.60 -12.64 6.58
N VAL A 49 -3.88 -12.72 6.93
CA VAL A 49 -4.73 -13.85 6.57
C VAL A 49 -5.49 -13.53 5.29
N GLU A 50 -6.31 -12.48 5.29
CA GLU A 50 -7.26 -12.19 4.19
C GLU A 50 -6.59 -11.55 2.98
N TYR A 51 -5.50 -10.80 3.17
CA TYR A 51 -4.72 -10.25 2.06
C TYR A 51 -3.66 -11.24 1.50
N GLN A 52 -3.36 -12.34 2.22
CA GLN A 52 -2.56 -13.45 1.67
C GLN A 52 -3.41 -14.38 0.81
N PHE A 53 -4.70 -14.52 1.07
CA PHE A 53 -5.64 -15.31 0.24
C PHE A 53 -5.96 -14.68 -1.14
N ASN A 54 -5.28 -13.59 -1.52
CA ASN A 54 -5.12 -13.15 -2.91
C ASN A 54 -3.71 -13.53 -3.41
N ASP A 55 -3.42 -14.83 -3.54
CA ASP A 55 -2.43 -15.54 -4.39
C ASP A 55 -1.23 -14.80 -5.06
N MET A 56 -0.68 -13.72 -4.49
CA MET A 56 0.26 -12.84 -5.20
C MET A 56 1.40 -12.31 -4.33
N ASN A 57 1.88 -13.16 -3.41
CA ASN A 57 3.32 -13.26 -3.14
C ASN A 57 4.03 -14.23 -4.11
N THR A 58 3.29 -14.87 -5.03
CA THR A 58 3.83 -15.70 -6.11
C THR A 58 3.39 -15.13 -7.46
N ILE A 59 4.38 -14.67 -8.21
CA ILE A 59 4.54 -14.77 -9.66
C ILE A 59 3.26 -15.14 -10.47
N TRP A 60 2.96 -14.26 -11.45
CA TRP A 60 2.15 -14.41 -12.68
C TRP A 60 0.78 -13.72 -12.73
N PHE A 61 0.79 -12.53 -13.36
CA PHE A 61 -0.16 -12.26 -14.43
C PHE A 61 0.37 -12.97 -15.69
N ASP A 62 0.14 -14.29 -15.83
CA ASP A 62 0.14 -14.94 -17.14
C ASP A 62 -1.31 -15.25 -17.50
N SER A 63 -1.82 -14.59 -18.52
CA SER A 63 -3.21 -14.66 -18.95
C SER A 63 -3.56 -15.97 -19.68
N ARG A 64 -2.99 -17.11 -19.29
CA ARG A 64 -3.24 -18.40 -19.96
C ARG A 64 -3.90 -19.49 -19.13
N VAL A 65 -4.25 -19.22 -17.87
CA VAL A 65 -5.12 -20.13 -17.11
C VAL A 65 -6.17 -19.31 -16.36
N ALA A 66 -7.01 -18.61 -17.13
CA ALA A 66 -8.28 -18.16 -16.61
C ALA A 66 -9.17 -19.40 -16.41
N VAL A 67 -9.25 -19.89 -15.17
CA VAL A 67 -10.42 -20.66 -14.76
C VAL A 67 -11.58 -19.65 -14.73
N PRO A 68 -12.63 -19.82 -15.54
CA PRO A 68 -13.76 -18.93 -15.52
C PRO A 68 -14.59 -19.31 -14.29
N CYS A 69 -14.40 -18.59 -13.19
CA CYS A 69 -15.33 -18.64 -12.06
C CYS A 69 -16.14 -17.35 -12.00
N ASP A 70 -17.42 -17.57 -11.78
CA ASP A 70 -18.58 -16.70 -11.93
C ASP A 70 -18.45 -15.23 -11.52
N SER A 71 -19.33 -14.47 -12.16
CA SER A 71 -19.59 -13.02 -12.15
C SER A 71 -19.83 -12.34 -10.78
N GLY A 72 -19.53 -13.00 -9.64
CA GLY A 72 -19.55 -12.43 -8.28
C GLY A 72 -18.20 -11.86 -7.78
N GLY A 73 -17.09 -12.11 -8.49
CA GLY A 73 -15.75 -11.75 -8.03
C GLY A 73 -15.48 -10.24 -7.90
N ASP A 74 -16.03 -9.41 -8.78
CA ASP A 74 -15.68 -7.98 -8.85
C ASP A 74 -16.19 -7.16 -7.64
N VAL A 75 -17.37 -7.49 -7.12
CA VAL A 75 -17.99 -6.77 -5.98
C VAL A 75 -17.23 -7.05 -4.68
N SER A 76 -16.95 -8.34 -4.41
CA SER A 76 -16.17 -8.77 -3.24
C SER A 76 -14.76 -8.16 -3.26
N VAL A 77 -14.12 -8.17 -4.42
CA VAL A 77 -12.78 -7.62 -4.64
C VAL A 77 -12.73 -6.08 -4.51
N LYS A 78 -13.79 -5.37 -4.90
CA LYS A 78 -13.94 -3.92 -4.66
C LYS A 78 -14.14 -3.62 -3.18
N LEU A 79 -14.99 -4.39 -2.50
CA LEU A 79 -15.26 -4.21 -1.07
C LEU A 79 -14.02 -4.50 -0.21
N GLN A 80 -13.24 -5.53 -0.53
CA GLN A 80 -11.96 -5.80 0.14
C GLN A 80 -10.97 -4.64 0.02
N ALA A 81 -10.86 -3.99 -1.13
CA ALA A 81 -10.03 -2.79 -1.26
C ALA A 81 -10.57 -1.62 -0.45
N LYS A 82 -11.89 -1.37 -0.46
CA LYS A 82 -12.50 -0.35 0.40
C LYS A 82 -12.22 -0.62 1.88
N THR A 83 -12.28 -1.87 2.30
CA THR A 83 -11.91 -2.29 3.67
C THR A 83 -10.43 -2.06 3.94
N ALA A 84 -9.52 -2.41 3.02
CA ALA A 84 -8.09 -2.12 3.16
C ALA A 84 -7.82 -0.62 3.36
N LEU A 85 -8.50 0.23 2.59
CA LEU A 85 -8.39 1.69 2.73
C LEU A 85 -8.90 2.17 4.09
N ALA A 86 -10.04 1.67 4.56
CA ALA A 86 -10.58 2.00 5.88
C ALA A 86 -9.61 1.58 7.00
N VAL A 87 -9.05 0.37 6.92
CA VAL A 87 -8.05 -0.13 7.88
C VAL A 87 -6.80 0.76 7.87
N LEU A 88 -6.29 1.11 6.68
CA LEU A 88 -5.10 1.96 6.54
C LEU A 88 -5.32 3.37 7.11
N ASN A 89 -6.50 3.96 6.91
CA ASN A 89 -6.83 5.26 7.49
C ASN A 89 -6.85 5.22 9.02
N VAL A 90 -7.45 4.17 9.61
CA VAL A 90 -7.43 3.93 11.06
C VAL A 90 -6.00 3.80 11.55
N LEU A 91 -5.21 2.92 10.93
CA LEU A 91 -3.82 2.69 11.32
C LEU A 91 -2.99 3.97 11.22
N GLY A 92 -3.14 4.74 10.14
CA GLY A 92 -2.45 6.01 9.94
C GLY A 92 -2.78 7.05 11.01
N LYS A 93 -4.05 7.17 11.41
CA LYS A 93 -4.49 8.05 12.51
C LYS A 93 -3.91 7.60 13.85
N LEU A 94 -3.99 6.31 14.18
CA LEU A 94 -3.46 5.76 15.43
C LEU A 94 -1.93 5.88 15.50
N SER A 95 -1.24 5.66 14.38
CA SER A 95 0.21 5.66 14.33
C SER A 95 0.80 7.08 14.48
N LYS A 96 0.10 8.13 14.02
CA LYS A 96 0.53 9.53 14.22
C LYS A 96 0.70 9.88 15.70
N ASN A 97 -0.15 9.32 16.55
CA ASN A 97 -0.12 9.57 17.99
C ASN A 97 0.86 8.65 18.73
N HIS A 98 1.35 7.57 18.08
CA HIS A 98 2.09 6.49 18.76
C HIS A 98 3.24 5.90 17.91
N ARG A 99 4.44 6.47 18.04
CA ARG A 99 5.65 5.99 17.33
C ARG A 99 6.01 4.52 17.57
N ARG A 100 5.62 3.91 18.70
CA ARG A 100 5.86 2.47 18.95
C ARG A 100 5.08 1.55 18.00
N LEU A 101 3.94 2.01 17.49
CA LEU A 101 3.16 1.27 16.50
C LEU A 101 3.85 1.25 15.14
N PHE A 102 4.67 2.27 14.83
CA PHE A 102 5.38 2.36 13.55
C PHE A 102 6.25 1.13 13.28
N VAL A 103 7.08 0.73 14.26
CA VAL A 103 7.99 -0.42 14.10
C VAL A 103 7.21 -1.70 13.77
N ARG A 104 6.00 -1.84 14.32
CA ARG A 104 5.13 -2.99 14.07
C ARG A 104 4.44 -2.94 12.70
N LEU A 105 4.21 -1.74 12.16
CA LEU A 105 3.46 -1.49 10.93
C LEU A 105 4.35 -1.25 9.70
N GLU A 106 5.65 -0.99 9.89
CA GLU A 106 6.61 -0.69 8.83
C GLU A 106 6.65 -1.79 7.76
N SER A 107 6.71 -3.05 8.17
CA SER A 107 6.72 -4.20 7.26
C SER A 107 5.41 -4.31 6.47
N LEU A 108 4.28 -4.03 7.11
CA LEU A 108 2.97 -4.01 6.48
C LEU A 108 2.90 -2.91 5.40
N TYR A 109 3.26 -1.68 5.76
CA TYR A 109 3.20 -0.56 4.81
C TYR A 109 4.17 -0.77 3.64
N THR A 110 5.38 -1.27 3.91
CA THR A 110 6.35 -1.63 2.87
C THR A 110 5.78 -2.66 1.89
N ARG A 111 5.09 -3.69 2.40
CA ARG A 111 4.40 -4.68 1.56
C ARG A 111 3.25 -4.06 0.77
N LEU A 112 2.47 -3.16 1.36
CA LEU A 112 1.33 -2.52 0.69
C LEU A 112 1.75 -1.48 -0.36
N LEU A 113 2.93 -0.88 -0.23
CA LEU A 113 3.53 -0.06 -1.28
C LEU A 113 3.80 -0.85 -2.57
N ARG A 114 3.93 -2.18 -2.51
CA ARG A 114 4.15 -3.04 -3.69
C ARG A 114 2.87 -3.42 -4.43
N GLN A 115 1.71 -3.01 -3.95
CA GLN A 115 0.43 -3.41 -4.53
C GLN A 115 0.19 -2.77 -5.90
N THR A 116 -0.56 -3.44 -6.77
CA THR A 116 -0.88 -2.90 -8.11
C THR A 116 -2.00 -1.85 -8.06
N ARG A 117 -2.82 -1.87 -7.01
CA ARG A 117 -3.90 -0.89 -6.80
C ARG A 117 -3.32 0.43 -6.30
N ARG A 118 -3.40 1.45 -7.14
CA ARG A 118 -2.93 2.81 -6.83
C ARG A 118 -3.56 3.39 -5.56
N GLU A 119 -4.84 3.14 -5.32
CA GLU A 119 -5.53 3.61 -4.11
C GLU A 119 -4.90 3.02 -2.83
N VAL A 120 -4.58 1.72 -2.84
CA VAL A 120 -3.94 1.03 -1.71
C VAL A 120 -2.49 1.50 -1.56
N GLN A 121 -1.75 1.64 -2.65
CA GLN A 121 -0.40 2.21 -2.62
C GLN A 121 -0.40 3.64 -2.06
N ALA A 122 -1.35 4.48 -2.46
CA ALA A 122 -1.48 5.86 -2.00
C ALA A 122 -1.78 5.92 -0.50
N ALA A 123 -2.70 5.09 -0.01
CA ALA A 123 -3.00 5.01 1.41
C ALA A 123 -1.78 4.52 2.22
N ALA A 124 -1.07 3.49 1.73
CA ALA A 124 0.16 3.01 2.37
C ALA A 124 1.27 4.08 2.39
N LEU A 125 1.45 4.81 1.28
CA LEU A 125 2.39 5.92 1.18
C LEU A 125 2.04 7.03 2.19
N ASN A 126 0.76 7.38 2.31
CA ASN A 126 0.31 8.36 3.30
C ASN A 126 0.64 7.94 4.73
N CYS A 127 0.51 6.66 5.06
CA CYS A 127 0.89 6.14 6.36
C CYS A 127 2.40 6.21 6.60
N VAL A 128 3.23 5.84 5.63
CA VAL A 128 4.69 5.92 5.76
C VAL A 128 5.16 7.37 5.94
N LEU A 129 4.68 8.27 5.08
CA LEU A 129 5.07 9.69 5.12
C LEU A 129 4.55 10.40 6.38
N GLY A 130 3.34 10.07 6.82
CA GLY A 130 2.77 10.60 8.06
C GLY A 130 3.50 10.15 9.32
N LEU A 131 4.40 9.17 9.22
CA LEU A 131 5.18 8.62 10.33
C LEU A 131 6.65 9.02 10.28
N ASP A 132 7.20 9.17 9.09
CA ASP A 132 8.55 9.68 8.87
C ASP A 132 8.49 11.13 8.39
N GLY A 133 8.52 12.06 9.37
CA GLY A 133 8.48 13.49 9.10
C GLY A 133 9.64 14.00 8.23
N GLU A 134 10.76 13.26 8.15
CA GLU A 134 11.85 13.60 7.24
C GLU A 134 11.51 13.24 5.78
N LEU A 135 10.67 12.23 5.56
CA LEU A 135 10.24 11.84 4.23
C LEU A 135 9.05 12.66 3.71
N GLU A 136 8.32 13.32 4.61
CA GLU A 136 7.15 14.14 4.29
C GLU A 136 7.47 15.21 3.21
N ILE A 137 8.69 15.75 3.19
CA ILE A 137 9.15 16.70 2.16
C ILE A 137 9.06 16.13 0.73
N TYR A 138 9.11 14.80 0.59
CA TYR A 138 9.03 14.10 -0.68
C TYR A 138 7.60 13.75 -1.11
N ARG A 139 6.59 13.98 -0.25
CA ARG A 139 5.17 13.72 -0.52
C ARG A 139 4.70 14.18 -1.90
N PRO A 140 4.89 15.44 -2.33
CA PRO A 140 4.36 15.89 -3.62
C PRO A 140 4.95 15.10 -4.79
N TYR A 141 6.23 14.70 -4.69
CA TYR A 141 6.90 13.96 -5.75
C TYR A 141 6.48 12.49 -5.78
N LEU A 142 6.41 11.85 -4.61
CA LEU A 142 6.02 10.44 -4.50
C LEU A 142 4.53 10.25 -4.86
N SER A 143 3.66 11.18 -4.45
CA SER A 143 2.24 11.17 -4.81
C SER A 143 2.04 11.42 -6.31
N CYS A 144 2.89 12.23 -6.93
CA CYS A 144 2.85 12.48 -8.38
C CYS A 144 3.08 11.18 -9.18
N LEU A 145 3.93 10.26 -8.73
CA LEU A 145 4.15 8.96 -9.39
C LEU A 145 2.89 8.08 -9.43
N LEU A 146 1.99 8.25 -8.47
CA LEU A 146 0.73 7.50 -8.39
C LEU A 146 -0.36 8.07 -9.30
N THR A 147 -0.15 9.24 -9.89
CA THR A 147 -1.09 9.83 -10.88
C THR A 147 -0.89 9.16 -12.24
N GLY A 148 -1.98 8.94 -12.99
CA GLY A 148 -2.01 7.92 -14.04
C GLY A 148 -1.17 8.13 -15.29
N ASP A 149 -0.72 9.37 -15.52
CA ASP A 149 -0.11 9.77 -16.79
C ASP A 149 1.39 10.01 -16.64
N ASN A 150 2.16 9.84 -17.72
CA ASN A 150 3.57 10.24 -17.81
C ASN A 150 4.48 9.70 -16.69
N PHE A 151 4.23 8.46 -16.24
CA PHE A 151 5.00 7.82 -15.17
C PHE A 151 6.52 7.84 -15.42
N CYS A 152 6.96 7.49 -16.64
CA CYS A 152 8.38 7.49 -16.99
C CYS A 152 9.02 8.87 -16.83
N ASP A 153 8.38 9.91 -17.37
CA ASP A 153 8.88 11.29 -17.26
C ASP A 153 8.90 11.78 -15.81
N LYS A 154 7.89 11.41 -15.02
CA LYS A 154 7.82 11.74 -13.59
C LYS A 154 8.92 11.03 -12.81
N LEU A 155 9.20 9.78 -13.15
CA LEU A 155 10.26 8.99 -12.55
C LEU A 155 11.65 9.56 -12.88
N ILE A 156 11.88 9.97 -14.13
CA ILE A 156 13.13 10.63 -14.56
C ILE A 156 13.29 11.97 -13.85
N LYS A 157 12.26 12.82 -13.86
CA LYS A 157 12.27 14.12 -13.15
C LYS A 157 12.57 13.94 -11.66
N LEU A 158 12.02 12.89 -11.06
CA LEU A 158 12.26 12.57 -9.66
C LEU A 158 13.71 12.11 -9.42
N ALA A 159 14.26 11.23 -10.25
CA ALA A 159 15.67 10.81 -10.17
C ALA A 159 16.63 12.01 -10.28
N CYS A 160 16.42 12.90 -11.25
CA CYS A 160 17.25 14.11 -11.40
C CYS A 160 17.13 15.07 -10.20
N ARG A 161 15.95 15.18 -9.57
CA ARG A 161 15.81 15.97 -8.34
C ARG A 161 16.48 15.29 -7.16
N PHE A 162 16.49 13.96 -7.10
CA PHE A 162 17.20 13.26 -6.05
C PHE A 162 18.71 13.44 -6.12
N ASP A 163 19.30 13.49 -7.32
CA ASP A 163 20.71 13.87 -7.50
C ASP A 163 21.01 15.25 -6.89
N GLN A 164 20.07 16.19 -7.00
CA GLN A 164 20.21 17.54 -6.42
C GLN A 164 19.97 17.55 -4.89
N LEU A 165 19.11 16.66 -4.40
CA LEU A 165 18.81 16.47 -2.97
C LEU A 165 19.85 15.55 -2.29
N ALA A 166 20.79 14.98 -3.05
CA ALA A 166 21.84 14.05 -2.61
C ALA A 166 22.91 14.67 -1.69
N VAL A 167 22.73 15.93 -1.26
CA VAL A 167 23.50 16.52 -0.15
C VAL A 167 23.00 15.98 1.21
N GLU A 168 21.86 15.29 1.24
CA GLU A 168 21.22 14.80 2.48
C GLU A 168 21.79 13.46 3.00
N GLU A 169 21.72 13.34 4.34
CA GLU A 169 22.25 12.29 5.21
C GLU A 169 21.94 10.86 4.70
N SER A 170 22.96 9.97 4.70
CA SER A 170 22.90 8.61 4.12
C SER A 170 21.75 7.72 4.62
N LYS A 171 21.23 8.00 5.82
CA LYS A 171 20.08 7.30 6.41
C LYS A 171 18.76 7.67 5.74
N ARG A 172 18.54 8.96 5.46
CA ARG A 172 17.34 9.47 4.78
C ARG A 172 17.25 8.93 3.36
N ARG A 173 18.39 8.90 2.66
CA ARG A 173 18.51 8.31 1.31
C ARG A 173 18.06 6.86 1.25
N ARG A 174 18.56 6.01 2.16
CA ARG A 174 18.17 4.58 2.22
C ARG A 174 16.69 4.35 2.50
N ARG A 175 16.09 5.16 3.37
CA ARG A 175 14.65 5.07 3.66
C ARG A 175 13.81 5.45 2.45
N LEU A 176 14.16 6.58 1.82
CA LEU A 176 13.50 7.06 0.61
C LEU A 176 13.64 6.08 -0.56
N ALA A 177 14.84 5.53 -0.75
CA ALA A 177 15.13 4.46 -1.70
C ALA A 177 14.17 3.27 -1.53
N THR A 178 14.02 2.83 -0.29
CA THR A 178 13.13 1.71 0.04
C THR A 178 11.70 2.05 -0.34
N VAL A 179 11.18 3.22 0.03
CA VAL A 179 9.82 3.63 -0.35
C VAL A 179 9.65 3.67 -1.86
N LEU A 180 10.59 4.29 -2.57
CA LEU A 180 10.56 4.48 -4.01
C LEU A 180 10.59 3.15 -4.77
N LEU A 181 11.49 2.24 -4.42
CA LEU A 181 11.60 0.93 -5.05
C LEU A 181 10.31 0.12 -4.92
N ASN A 182 9.72 0.11 -3.73
CA ASN A 182 8.47 -0.62 -3.50
C ASN A 182 7.29 -0.01 -4.29
N LEU A 183 7.22 1.32 -4.35
CA LEU A 183 6.20 2.05 -5.09
C LEU A 183 6.29 1.78 -6.60
N VAL A 184 7.50 1.96 -7.16
CA VAL A 184 7.80 1.71 -8.57
C VAL A 184 7.50 0.26 -8.92
N TYR A 185 7.91 -0.69 -8.07
CA TYR A 185 7.62 -2.11 -8.29
C TYR A 185 6.13 -2.39 -8.48
N GLY A 186 5.25 -1.86 -7.62
CA GLY A 186 3.81 -2.05 -7.77
C GLY A 186 3.23 -1.35 -9.01
N LEU A 187 3.73 -0.16 -9.35
CA LEU A 187 3.30 0.59 -10.54
C LEU A 187 3.69 -0.11 -11.84
N LEU A 188 4.90 -0.68 -11.89
CA LEU A 188 5.35 -1.47 -13.03
C LEU A 188 4.54 -2.73 -13.22
N ARG A 189 4.15 -3.40 -12.12
CA ARG A 189 3.25 -4.55 -12.19
C ARG A 189 1.85 -4.19 -12.67
N SER A 190 1.38 -2.97 -12.41
CA SER A 190 0.06 -2.51 -12.87
C SER A 190 0.00 -2.23 -14.37
N ARG A 191 1.13 -1.91 -15.02
CA ARG A 191 1.24 -1.71 -16.48
C ARG A 191 1.67 -3.03 -17.12
N GLY A 192 0.76 -3.69 -17.83
CA GLY A 192 1.06 -4.91 -18.60
C GLY A 192 2.25 -4.74 -19.58
N SER A 193 2.80 -5.85 -20.05
CA SER A 193 4.14 -6.03 -20.65
C SER A 193 4.60 -5.13 -21.80
N GLY A 194 3.74 -4.24 -22.33
CA GLY A 194 3.99 -3.48 -23.57
C GLY A 194 5.00 -2.33 -23.51
N SER A 195 5.39 -1.83 -22.33
CA SER A 195 6.28 -0.64 -22.20
C SER A 195 7.55 -0.90 -21.36
N THR A 196 8.07 -2.13 -21.41
CA THR A 196 9.13 -2.62 -20.51
C THR A 196 10.56 -2.29 -20.96
N LEU A 197 10.77 -1.93 -22.24
CA LEU A 197 12.11 -1.74 -22.83
C LEU A 197 12.76 -0.41 -22.42
N ASP A 198 12.05 0.72 -22.54
CA ASP A 198 12.60 2.04 -22.13
C ASP A 198 12.83 2.14 -20.63
N LEU A 199 12.04 1.42 -19.84
CA LEU A 199 12.06 1.55 -18.41
C LEU A 199 13.25 0.83 -17.76
N ARG A 200 13.77 -0.24 -18.37
CA ARG A 200 14.97 -0.96 -17.87
C ARG A 200 16.21 -0.06 -17.83
N ARG A 201 16.39 0.82 -18.81
CA ARG A 201 17.52 1.75 -18.89
C ARG A 201 17.46 2.86 -17.84
N HIS A 202 16.26 3.30 -17.48
CA HIS A 202 16.05 4.31 -16.43
C HIS A 202 16.04 3.69 -15.03
N LEU A 203 15.61 2.43 -14.89
CA LEU A 203 15.78 1.67 -13.66
C LEU A 203 17.26 1.54 -13.30
N SER A 204 18.16 1.26 -14.26
CA SER A 204 19.61 1.23 -13.96
C SER A 204 20.17 2.56 -13.46
N GLN A 205 19.65 3.70 -13.93
CA GLN A 205 20.04 5.03 -13.41
C GLN A 205 19.49 5.26 -11.99
N LEU A 206 18.26 4.81 -11.73
CA LEU A 206 17.67 4.81 -10.40
C LEU A 206 18.45 3.93 -9.42
N PHE A 207 18.85 2.73 -9.83
CA PHE A 207 19.64 1.81 -9.00
C PHE A 207 21.08 2.28 -8.82
N ALA A 208 21.66 3.03 -9.76
CA ALA A 208 22.96 3.66 -9.58
C ALA A 208 22.96 4.80 -8.53
N PHE A 209 21.78 5.33 -8.22
CA PHE A 209 21.58 6.37 -7.21
C PHE A 209 21.39 5.82 -5.78
N LEU A 210 20.99 4.54 -5.64
CA LEU A 210 20.74 3.87 -4.36
C LEU A 210 22.01 3.30 -3.74
#